data_AF-A0A969HVC0-F1
#
_entry.id   AF-A0A969HVC0-F1
#
_cell.length_a   1.000
_cell.length_b   1.000
_cell.length_c   1.000
_cell.angle_alpha   90.00
_cell.angle_beta   90.00
_cell.angle_gamma   90.00
#
_symmetry.space_group_name_H-M   'P 1'
#
loop_
_entity.id
_entity.type
_entity.pdbx_description
1 polymer ?
#
loop_
_entity_poly.entity_id
_entity_poly.type
_entity_poly.pdbx_seq_one_letter_code
_entity_poly.pdbx_strand_id
1 'polypeptide(L)'
;ASVEGVSVGWENEEDDVYFSILKKYQQDPSGHGHFRTSLEVLLTYLRKNPALFGPVVNYFSQELIFDYESDKQGFYRQQDLFDFLLSESYDERQGDLYQQVLLAIVPEFLKTSFQETVSRTSAIVIRTLPLPLSEPIKKLRRQIWHFLFTQYAQGDQKRKEEVTQVLNQYLDNWEARNFEQLWAFDAGQLLPFLEQQLDASSLNNSQWVVDYLDRLDSFEIPYEGDTRKIKARFNNQVIEIRILLRWDEDKWLADEEGYRQQKADKIRAYFQGYTLADYERFIDSCKIIFESKPSKLWAYQASVELVFEDLVNQDTKLLLQVLRYLFSIDNPIRYASQALVSKILSVTEISSEEFYQVIAPTHYALHSRWKLDFFAQLPEEQINDFYVEELLNNYAHLEAHLHLGRFDFLETKALIIRVLGLNFWYLGMKILY
;
A
#
# COMPACT_ATOMS: atom_id res chain seq x y z
N ALA A 1 -11.98 -13.52 30.09
CA ALA A 1 -13.05 -14.12 29.27
C ALA A 1 -12.48 -14.34 27.88
N SER A 2 -12.28 -15.60 27.53
CA SER A 2 -11.82 -16.07 26.21
C SER A 2 -12.83 -15.69 25.14
N VAL A 3 -12.40 -14.99 24.09
CA VAL A 3 -13.19 -14.80 22.88
C VAL A 3 -12.80 -15.92 21.93
N GLU A 4 -13.69 -16.91 21.86
CA GLU A 4 -13.65 -17.99 20.87
C GLU A 4 -13.79 -17.41 19.46
N GLY A 5 -13.04 -18.03 18.54
CA GLY A 5 -12.99 -17.67 17.14
C GLY A 5 -14.34 -17.80 16.44
N VAL A 6 -14.66 -16.82 15.62
CA VAL A 6 -15.65 -16.95 14.56
C VAL A 6 -14.90 -17.37 13.31
N SER A 7 -14.77 -18.69 13.15
CA SER A 7 -14.60 -19.33 11.85
C SER A 7 -15.83 -19.01 11.03
N VAL A 8 -15.73 -18.09 10.07
CA VAL A 8 -16.76 -17.92 9.04
C VAL A 8 -16.65 -19.12 8.10
N GLY A 9 -17.42 -20.17 8.42
CA GLY A 9 -17.62 -21.31 7.54
C GLY A 9 -18.40 -20.85 6.31
N TRP A 10 -17.79 -21.01 5.14
CA TRP A 10 -18.50 -21.04 3.87
C TRP A 10 -19.24 -22.38 3.79
N GLU A 11 -20.40 -22.47 4.44
CA GLU A 11 -21.27 -23.64 4.30
C GLU A 11 -22.19 -23.50 3.08
N ASN A 12 -22.00 -24.45 2.15
CA ASN A 12 -23.00 -25.03 1.26
C ASN A 12 -23.60 -24.16 0.14
N GLU A 13 -22.82 -23.96 -0.94
CA GLU A 13 -23.41 -24.00 -2.28
C GLU A 13 -23.51 -25.48 -2.68
N GLU A 14 -24.67 -25.95 -3.15
CA GLU A 14 -24.79 -27.26 -3.79
C GLU A 14 -23.77 -27.34 -4.93
N ASP A 15 -22.71 -28.14 -4.77
CA ASP A 15 -21.68 -28.35 -5.79
C ASP A 15 -22.34 -28.67 -7.13
N ASP A 16 -22.22 -27.77 -8.11
CA ASP A 16 -22.73 -27.99 -9.46
C ASP A 16 -22.22 -29.36 -9.96
N VAL A 17 -23.18 -30.26 -10.21
CA VAL A 17 -22.88 -31.67 -10.48
C VAL A 17 -22.02 -31.83 -11.74
N TYR A 18 -22.23 -30.97 -12.75
CA TYR A 18 -21.45 -31.01 -13.99
C TYR A 18 -20.03 -30.49 -13.75
N PHE A 19 -19.88 -29.42 -12.97
CA PHE A 19 -18.57 -28.92 -12.57
C PHE A 19 -17.78 -30.00 -11.81
N SER A 20 -18.40 -30.62 -10.81
CA SER A 20 -17.80 -31.70 -10.01
C SER A 20 -17.39 -32.92 -10.85
N ILE A 21 -18.18 -33.29 -11.86
CA ILE A 21 -17.83 -34.38 -12.79
C ILE A 21 -16.62 -34.00 -13.65
N LEU A 22 -16.61 -32.79 -14.21
CA LEU A 22 -15.52 -32.33 -15.08
C LEU A 22 -14.19 -32.24 -14.34
N LYS A 23 -14.20 -31.76 -13.09
CA LYS A 23 -13.01 -31.74 -12.21
C LYS A 23 -12.41 -33.13 -12.04
N LYS A 24 -13.23 -34.16 -11.84
CA LYS A 24 -12.77 -35.55 -11.69
C LYS A 24 -12.09 -36.08 -12.97
N TYR A 25 -12.63 -35.76 -14.14
CA TYR A 25 -12.01 -36.13 -15.42
C TYR A 25 -10.68 -35.39 -15.67
N GLN A 26 -10.53 -34.18 -15.15
CA GLN A 26 -9.28 -33.40 -15.23
C GLN A 26 -8.20 -33.90 -14.27
N GLN A 27 -8.59 -34.59 -13.20
CA GLN A 27 -7.70 -35.21 -12.22
C GLN A 27 -7.35 -36.67 -12.57
N ASP A 28 -7.90 -37.22 -13.66
CA ASP A 28 -7.68 -38.60 -14.08
C ASP A 28 -6.23 -38.80 -14.57
N PRO A 29 -5.43 -39.68 -13.93
CA PRO A 29 -4.04 -39.92 -14.32
C PRO A 29 -3.90 -40.66 -15.66
N SER A 30 -4.99 -41.12 -16.28
CA SER A 30 -4.96 -41.95 -17.49
C SER A 30 -4.81 -41.21 -18.83
N GLY A 31 -4.70 -39.87 -18.87
CA GLY A 31 -4.06 -39.20 -20.01
C GLY A 31 -4.46 -37.75 -20.33
N HIS A 32 -3.54 -37.06 -21.01
CA HIS A 32 -3.65 -35.69 -21.53
C HIS A 32 -4.96 -35.40 -22.31
N GLY A 33 -5.47 -36.39 -23.05
CA GLY A 33 -6.66 -36.22 -23.90
C GLY A 33 -7.95 -35.98 -23.10
N HIS A 34 -8.08 -36.58 -21.91
CA HIS A 34 -9.24 -36.38 -21.04
C HIS A 34 -9.22 -34.99 -20.40
N PHE A 35 -8.05 -34.50 -20.01
CA PHE A 35 -7.87 -33.16 -19.45
C PHE A 35 -8.31 -32.07 -20.44
N ARG A 36 -7.81 -32.09 -21.67
CA ARG A 36 -8.13 -31.07 -22.67
C ARG A 36 -9.63 -31.05 -23.02
N THR A 37 -10.21 -32.22 -23.26
CA THR A 37 -11.64 -32.32 -23.60
C THR A 37 -12.53 -31.82 -22.46
N SER A 38 -12.21 -32.18 -21.22
CA SER A 38 -12.99 -31.73 -20.05
C SER A 38 -12.80 -30.24 -19.77
N LEU A 39 -11.61 -29.68 -20.02
CA LEU A 39 -11.36 -28.23 -19.95
C LEU A 39 -12.20 -27.46 -20.98
N GLU A 40 -12.21 -27.92 -22.23
CA GLU A 40 -13.03 -27.35 -23.30
C GLU A 40 -14.53 -27.34 -22.93
N VAL A 41 -15.03 -28.45 -22.40
CA VAL A 41 -16.42 -28.57 -21.95
C VAL A 41 -16.70 -27.66 -20.75
N LEU A 42 -15.78 -27.60 -19.77
CA LEU A 42 -15.92 -26.75 -18.59
C LEU A 42 -16.03 -25.27 -18.96
N LEU A 43 -15.15 -24.79 -19.84
CA LEU A 43 -15.16 -23.39 -20.24
C LEU A 43 -16.34 -23.06 -21.16
N THR A 44 -16.78 -24.01 -21.98
CA THR A 44 -18.04 -23.89 -22.72
C THR A 44 -19.23 -23.79 -21.78
N TYR A 45 -19.21 -24.53 -20.67
CA TYR A 45 -20.25 -24.49 -19.65
C TYR A 45 -20.23 -23.18 -18.87
N LEU A 46 -19.06 -22.71 -18.45
CA LEU A 46 -18.87 -21.39 -17.81
C LEU A 46 -19.46 -20.26 -18.67
N ARG A 47 -19.24 -20.30 -19.99
CA ARG A 47 -19.82 -19.31 -20.92
C ARG A 47 -21.35 -19.31 -20.89
N LYS A 48 -21.97 -20.47 -20.73
CA LYS A 48 -23.43 -20.61 -20.64
C LYS A 48 -23.97 -20.32 -19.25
N ASN A 49 -23.12 -20.42 -18.22
CA ASN A 49 -23.46 -20.21 -16.83
C ASN A 49 -22.38 -19.36 -16.11
N PRO A 50 -22.41 -18.02 -16.30
CA PRO A 50 -21.41 -17.12 -15.71
C PRO A 50 -21.36 -17.12 -14.18
N ALA A 51 -22.40 -17.62 -13.50
CA ALA A 51 -22.39 -17.78 -12.04
C ALA A 51 -21.27 -18.71 -11.55
N LEU A 52 -20.77 -19.60 -12.43
CA LEU A 52 -19.66 -20.49 -12.13
C LEU A 52 -18.29 -19.83 -12.21
N PHE A 53 -18.20 -18.53 -12.53
CA PHE A 53 -16.91 -17.84 -12.68
C PHE A 53 -16.04 -17.97 -11.42
N GLY A 54 -16.59 -17.65 -10.25
CA GLY A 54 -15.88 -17.77 -8.97
C GLY A 54 -15.38 -19.20 -8.71
N PRO A 55 -16.26 -20.22 -8.72
CA PRO A 55 -15.87 -21.62 -8.56
C PRO A 55 -14.80 -22.10 -9.55
N VAL A 56 -14.91 -21.73 -10.83
CA VAL A 56 -13.95 -22.13 -11.87
C VAL A 56 -12.59 -21.46 -11.66
N VAL A 57 -12.57 -20.15 -11.40
CA VAL A 57 -11.32 -19.42 -11.08
C VAL A 57 -10.66 -20.02 -9.84
N ASN A 58 -11.43 -20.29 -8.79
CA ASN A 58 -10.91 -20.91 -7.57
C ASN A 58 -10.29 -22.29 -7.84
N TYR A 59 -10.97 -23.11 -8.64
CA TYR A 59 -10.43 -24.42 -9.04
C TYR A 59 -9.12 -24.29 -9.80
N PHE A 60 -9.03 -23.39 -10.78
CA PHE A 60 -7.81 -23.18 -11.54
C PHE A 60 -6.66 -22.67 -10.66
N SER A 61 -6.97 -21.73 -9.76
CA SER A 61 -6.00 -21.08 -8.88
C SER A 61 -5.57 -21.93 -7.67
N GLN A 62 -6.32 -22.95 -7.28
CA GLN A 62 -6.03 -23.74 -6.06
C GLN A 62 -5.76 -25.22 -6.34
N GLU A 63 -6.42 -25.82 -7.32
CA GLU A 63 -6.36 -27.28 -7.57
C GLU A 63 -5.66 -27.65 -8.88
N LEU A 64 -5.66 -26.78 -9.89
CA LEU A 64 -4.84 -26.96 -11.12
C LEU A 64 -3.49 -26.25 -11.05
N ILE A 65 -3.17 -25.64 -9.91
CA ILE A 65 -1.86 -25.06 -9.66
C ILE A 65 -0.76 -26.15 -9.59
N PHE A 66 0.49 -25.75 -9.46
CA PHE A 66 1.61 -26.67 -9.44
C PHE A 66 1.60 -27.54 -8.18
N ASP A 67 1.74 -28.85 -8.40
CA ASP A 67 1.87 -29.87 -7.36
C ASP A 67 3.11 -30.75 -7.59
N TYR A 68 3.37 -31.66 -6.66
CA TYR A 68 4.55 -32.52 -6.71
C TYR A 68 4.59 -33.44 -7.96
N GLU A 69 3.42 -33.83 -8.49
CA GLU A 69 3.34 -34.67 -9.69
C GLU A 69 3.48 -33.86 -10.98
N SER A 70 3.22 -32.55 -10.93
CA SER A 70 3.28 -31.67 -12.09
C SER A 70 4.64 -31.70 -12.79
N ASP A 71 5.74 -31.65 -12.03
CA ASP A 71 7.10 -31.71 -12.60
C ASP A 71 7.38 -33.04 -13.33
N LYS A 72 6.98 -34.16 -12.72
CA LYS A 72 7.15 -35.49 -13.32
C LYS A 72 6.35 -35.67 -14.61
N GLN A 73 5.24 -34.93 -14.73
CA GLN A 73 4.36 -34.94 -15.90
C GLN A 73 4.68 -33.81 -16.89
N GLY A 74 5.79 -33.08 -16.70
CA GLY A 74 6.20 -31.99 -17.58
C GLY A 74 5.26 -30.78 -17.57
N PHE A 75 4.51 -30.60 -16.48
CA PHE A 75 3.58 -29.49 -16.24
C PHE A 75 2.42 -29.41 -17.26
N TYR A 76 2.03 -30.53 -17.86
CA TYR A 76 1.12 -30.50 -19.01
C TYR A 76 -0.25 -29.88 -18.69
N ARG A 77 -0.79 -30.07 -17.48
CA ARG A 77 -2.11 -29.50 -17.10
C ARG A 77 -2.06 -27.98 -17.14
N GLN A 78 -0.97 -27.40 -16.64
CA GLN A 78 -0.77 -25.94 -16.66
C GLN A 78 -0.48 -25.45 -18.08
N GLN A 79 0.30 -26.21 -18.87
CA GLN A 79 0.54 -25.88 -20.28
C GLN A 79 -0.75 -25.88 -21.09
N ASP A 80 -1.54 -26.95 -21.01
CA ASP A 80 -2.78 -27.11 -21.78
C ASP A 80 -3.84 -26.09 -21.33
N LEU A 81 -3.91 -25.77 -20.03
CA LEU A 81 -4.79 -24.72 -19.51
C LEU A 81 -4.49 -23.37 -20.15
N PHE A 82 -3.23 -22.93 -20.11
CA PHE A 82 -2.84 -21.64 -20.65
C PHE A 82 -2.86 -21.61 -22.17
N ASP A 83 -2.42 -22.68 -22.84
CA ASP A 83 -2.48 -22.79 -24.30
C ASP A 83 -3.94 -22.64 -24.79
N PHE A 84 -4.91 -23.26 -24.10
CA PHE A 84 -6.33 -23.12 -24.42
C PHE A 84 -6.88 -21.73 -24.09
N LEU A 85 -6.69 -21.24 -22.87
CA LEU A 85 -7.23 -19.94 -22.46
C LEU A 85 -6.67 -18.81 -23.34
N LEU A 86 -5.37 -18.85 -23.66
CA LEU A 86 -4.75 -17.86 -24.52
C LEU A 86 -5.27 -17.94 -25.95
N SER A 87 -5.46 -19.13 -26.52
CA SER A 87 -6.00 -19.24 -27.89
C SER A 87 -7.41 -18.65 -28.00
N GLU A 88 -8.25 -18.88 -26.99
CA GLU A 88 -9.61 -18.35 -26.97
C GLU A 88 -9.67 -16.86 -26.56
N SER A 89 -8.67 -16.34 -25.84
CA SER A 89 -8.64 -14.95 -25.37
C SER A 89 -8.59 -13.90 -26.46
N TYR A 90 -8.17 -14.26 -27.68
CA TYR A 90 -8.08 -13.37 -28.83
C TYR A 90 -9.31 -13.45 -29.77
N ASP A 91 -10.31 -14.27 -29.44
CA ASP A 91 -11.55 -14.33 -30.21
C ASP A 91 -12.39 -13.07 -29.97
N GLU A 92 -12.81 -12.39 -31.06
CA GLU A 92 -13.54 -11.12 -31.00
C GLU A 92 -14.91 -11.23 -30.31
N ARG A 93 -15.53 -12.41 -30.25
CA ARG A 93 -16.87 -12.62 -29.72
C ARG A 93 -16.88 -13.05 -28.26
N GLN A 94 -15.85 -13.77 -27.84
CA GLN A 94 -15.82 -14.43 -26.52
C GLN A 94 -14.52 -14.24 -25.74
N GLY A 95 -13.52 -13.58 -26.32
CA GLY A 95 -12.20 -13.41 -25.73
C GLY A 95 -12.22 -12.73 -24.36
N ASP A 96 -13.16 -11.81 -24.11
CA ASP A 96 -13.23 -11.06 -22.85
C ASP A 96 -13.42 -11.98 -21.62
N LEU A 97 -14.28 -13.01 -21.71
CA LEU A 97 -14.46 -13.96 -20.61
C LEU A 97 -13.14 -14.68 -20.29
N TYR A 98 -12.42 -15.14 -21.31
CA TYR A 98 -11.15 -15.85 -21.14
C TYR A 98 -10.04 -14.92 -20.65
N GLN A 99 -10.02 -13.67 -21.11
CA GLN A 99 -9.11 -12.63 -20.60
C GLN A 99 -9.35 -12.38 -19.11
N GLN A 100 -10.61 -12.29 -18.67
CA GLN A 100 -10.96 -12.12 -17.25
C GLN A 100 -10.54 -13.33 -16.42
N VAL A 101 -10.77 -14.55 -16.91
CA VAL A 101 -10.27 -15.77 -16.25
C VAL A 101 -8.75 -15.74 -16.14
N LEU A 102 -8.04 -15.42 -17.22
CA LEU A 102 -6.58 -15.32 -17.23
C LEU A 102 -6.07 -14.29 -16.20
N LEU A 103 -6.61 -13.07 -16.20
CA LEU A 103 -6.22 -12.03 -15.24
C LEU A 103 -6.47 -12.44 -13.79
N ALA A 104 -7.53 -13.22 -13.54
CA ALA A 104 -7.86 -13.70 -12.20
C ALA A 104 -6.93 -14.80 -11.69
N ILE A 105 -6.42 -15.68 -12.58
CA ILE A 105 -5.59 -16.83 -12.17
C ILE A 105 -4.09 -16.55 -12.26
N VAL A 106 -3.65 -15.70 -13.19
CA VAL A 106 -2.23 -15.40 -13.45
C VAL A 106 -1.40 -15.08 -12.18
N PRO A 107 -1.90 -14.27 -11.21
CA PRO A 107 -1.15 -13.98 -9.99
C PRO A 107 -0.67 -15.23 -9.24
N GLU A 108 -1.51 -16.27 -9.21
CA GLU A 108 -1.20 -17.54 -8.56
C GLU A 108 -0.15 -18.33 -9.36
N PHE A 109 -0.25 -18.35 -10.69
CA PHE A 109 0.70 -19.03 -11.57
C PHE A 109 2.07 -18.33 -11.68
N LEU A 110 2.16 -17.05 -11.29
CA LEU A 110 3.42 -16.30 -11.22
C LEU A 110 4.17 -16.48 -9.89
N LYS A 111 3.61 -17.18 -8.88
CA LYS A 111 4.34 -17.49 -7.64
C LYS A 111 5.55 -18.39 -7.89
N THR A 112 6.56 -18.28 -7.03
CA THR A 112 7.83 -19.03 -7.15
C THR A 112 7.84 -20.33 -6.37
N SER A 113 6.95 -20.46 -5.39
CA SER A 113 6.77 -21.68 -4.63
C SER A 113 5.29 -21.95 -4.35
N PHE A 114 4.99 -23.24 -4.12
CA PHE A 114 3.64 -23.73 -3.92
C PHE A 114 3.59 -24.63 -2.70
N GLN A 115 2.53 -24.53 -1.90
CA GLN A 115 2.37 -25.39 -0.73
C GLN A 115 1.40 -26.52 -1.02
N GLU A 116 1.82 -27.74 -0.70
CA GLU A 116 1.02 -28.95 -0.79
C GLU A 116 0.82 -29.52 0.61
N THR A 117 -0.42 -29.81 0.98
CA THR A 117 -0.75 -30.50 2.23
C THR A 117 -1.21 -31.92 1.91
N VAL A 118 -0.40 -32.91 2.29
CA VAL A 118 -0.71 -34.32 2.08
C VAL A 118 -1.02 -34.98 3.41
N SER A 119 -2.24 -35.53 3.54
CA SER A 119 -2.59 -36.40 4.65
C SER A 119 -2.15 -37.83 4.35
N ARG A 120 -1.32 -38.42 5.22
CA ARG A 120 -0.91 -39.82 5.16
C ARG A 120 -1.24 -40.49 6.48
N THR A 121 -2.29 -41.30 6.52
CA THR A 121 -2.76 -42.22 7.60
C THR A 121 -2.69 -41.73 9.06
N SER A 122 -1.54 -41.29 9.57
CA SER A 122 -1.32 -40.75 10.91
C SER A 122 -0.56 -39.40 10.96
N ALA A 123 -0.23 -38.79 9.81
CA ALA A 123 0.51 -37.52 9.76
C ALA A 123 0.00 -36.59 8.64
N ILE A 124 -0.01 -35.29 8.93
CA ILE A 124 -0.18 -34.23 7.94
C ILE A 124 1.22 -33.76 7.54
N VAL A 125 1.54 -33.83 6.26
CA VAL A 125 2.81 -33.36 5.71
C VAL A 125 2.53 -32.12 4.88
N ILE A 126 3.01 -30.97 5.33
CA ILE A 126 2.99 -29.72 4.57
C ILE A 126 4.35 -29.60 3.88
N ARG A 127 4.33 -29.42 2.57
CA ARG A 127 5.54 -29.31 1.74
C ARG A 127 5.49 -28.01 0.96
N THR A 128 6.61 -27.31 0.91
CA THR A 128 6.81 -26.20 -0.03
C THR A 128 7.57 -26.73 -1.23
N LEU A 129 6.98 -26.58 -2.41
CA LEU A 129 7.53 -26.96 -3.71
C LEU A 129 8.10 -25.70 -4.40
N PRO A 130 9.43 -25.55 -4.51
CA PRO A 130 10.02 -24.50 -5.33
C PRO A 130 9.79 -24.80 -6.81
N LEU A 131 9.42 -23.79 -7.60
CA LEU A 131 9.20 -23.94 -9.03
C LEU A 131 10.55 -23.96 -9.78
N PRO A 132 10.90 -25.04 -10.50
CA PRO A 132 12.16 -25.10 -11.23
C PRO A 132 12.12 -24.23 -12.50
N LEU A 133 13.26 -23.67 -12.89
CA LEU A 133 13.42 -22.97 -14.17
C LEU A 133 13.59 -23.97 -15.35
N SER A 134 12.61 -24.84 -15.54
CA SER A 134 12.56 -25.79 -16.65
C SER A 134 11.99 -25.15 -17.93
N GLU A 135 12.19 -25.77 -19.09
CA GLU A 135 11.67 -25.24 -20.37
C GLU A 135 10.13 -25.10 -20.40
N PRO A 136 9.33 -26.03 -19.85
CA PRO A 136 7.88 -25.81 -19.72
C PRO A 136 7.54 -24.56 -18.90
N ILE A 137 8.23 -24.32 -17.78
CA ILE A 137 8.00 -23.14 -16.94
C ILE A 137 8.41 -21.86 -17.67
N LYS A 138 9.56 -21.85 -18.36
CA LYS A 138 9.96 -20.72 -19.20
C LYS A 138 8.94 -20.42 -20.29
N LYS A 139 8.41 -21.45 -20.97
CA LYS A 139 7.36 -21.30 -21.99
C LYS A 139 6.13 -20.62 -21.38
N LEU A 140 5.63 -21.16 -20.26
CA LEU A 140 4.45 -20.63 -19.59
C LEU A 140 4.63 -19.17 -19.13
N ARG A 141 5.75 -18.88 -18.45
CA ARG A 141 6.08 -17.52 -18.00
C ARG A 141 6.13 -16.52 -19.16
N ARG A 142 6.74 -16.89 -20.30
CA ARG A 142 6.74 -16.03 -21.51
C ARG A 142 5.33 -15.75 -22.01
N GLN A 143 4.47 -16.78 -22.04
CA GLN A 143 3.09 -16.64 -22.49
C GLN A 143 2.28 -15.72 -21.58
N ILE A 144 2.42 -15.90 -20.26
CA ILE A 144 1.77 -15.05 -19.25
C ILE A 144 2.21 -13.59 -19.41
N TRP A 145 3.52 -13.33 -19.45
CA TRP A 145 4.02 -11.96 -19.58
C TRP A 145 3.59 -11.32 -20.89
N HIS A 146 3.68 -12.05 -22.01
CA HIS A 146 3.23 -11.57 -23.30
C HIS A 146 1.74 -11.22 -23.30
N PHE A 147 0.90 -12.05 -22.66
CA PHE A 147 -0.51 -11.77 -22.48
C PHE A 147 -0.72 -10.47 -21.69
N LEU A 148 -0.11 -10.33 -20.52
CA LEU A 148 -0.26 -9.14 -19.68
C LEU A 148 0.17 -7.86 -20.41
N PHE A 149 1.31 -7.90 -21.12
CA PHE A 149 1.81 -6.75 -21.87
C PHE A 149 0.88 -6.38 -23.02
N THR A 150 0.30 -7.38 -23.70
CA THR A 150 -0.68 -7.14 -24.77
C THR A 150 -1.95 -6.52 -24.23
N GLN A 151 -2.48 -7.05 -23.11
CA GLN A 151 -3.66 -6.49 -22.45
C GLN A 151 -3.41 -5.06 -21.95
N TYR A 152 -2.22 -4.75 -21.44
CA TYR A 152 -1.89 -3.38 -21.04
C TYR A 152 -1.78 -2.43 -22.25
N ALA A 153 -1.12 -2.86 -23.33
CA ALA A 153 -0.89 -2.05 -24.52
C ALA A 153 -2.19 -1.68 -25.25
N GLN A 154 -3.08 -2.66 -25.41
CA GLN A 154 -4.28 -2.56 -26.25
C GLN A 154 -5.55 -2.29 -25.44
N GLY A 155 -5.51 -2.48 -24.12
CA GLY A 155 -6.64 -2.33 -23.23
C GLY A 155 -7.05 -0.88 -22.99
N ASP A 156 -8.31 -0.71 -22.61
CA ASP A 156 -8.81 0.53 -22.05
C ASP A 156 -8.24 0.79 -20.63
N GLN A 157 -8.64 1.90 -20.02
CA GLN A 157 -8.14 2.27 -18.70
C GLN A 157 -8.46 1.20 -17.63
N LYS A 158 -9.64 0.56 -17.71
CA LYS A 158 -10.03 -0.50 -16.78
C LYS A 158 -9.12 -1.71 -16.92
N ARG A 159 -8.85 -2.16 -18.16
CA ARG A 159 -7.95 -3.29 -18.41
C ARG A 159 -6.53 -3.00 -17.93
N LYS A 160 -6.04 -1.77 -18.12
CA LYS A 160 -4.73 -1.35 -17.59
C LYS A 160 -4.67 -1.45 -16.07
N GLU A 161 -5.73 -1.02 -15.38
CA GLU A 161 -5.83 -1.13 -13.91
C GLU A 161 -5.84 -2.59 -13.44
N GLU A 162 -6.57 -3.48 -14.14
CA GLU A 162 -6.56 -4.92 -13.84
C GLU A 162 -5.16 -5.54 -14.02
N VAL A 163 -4.45 -5.19 -15.09
CA VAL A 163 -3.06 -5.64 -15.28
C VAL A 163 -2.14 -5.06 -14.19
N THR A 164 -2.28 -3.77 -13.84
CA THR A 164 -1.53 -3.17 -12.73
C THR A 164 -1.79 -3.89 -11.41
N GLN A 165 -3.02 -4.36 -11.16
CA GLN A 165 -3.33 -5.16 -9.97
C GLN A 165 -2.57 -6.49 -9.97
N VAL A 166 -2.51 -7.19 -11.11
CA VAL A 166 -1.70 -8.42 -11.26
C VAL A 166 -0.22 -8.14 -11.01
N LEU A 167 0.31 -7.04 -11.55
CA LEU A 167 1.70 -6.63 -11.34
C LEU A 167 1.99 -6.30 -9.86
N ASN A 168 1.06 -5.68 -9.14
CA ASN A 168 1.20 -5.43 -7.70
C ASN A 168 1.24 -6.76 -6.91
N GLN A 169 0.33 -7.69 -7.21
CA GLN A 169 0.30 -9.01 -6.56
C GLN A 169 1.57 -9.81 -6.85
N TYR A 170 2.13 -9.69 -8.05
CA TYR A 170 3.43 -10.28 -8.38
C TYR A 170 4.56 -9.76 -7.47
N LEU A 171 4.61 -8.44 -7.22
CA LEU A 171 5.55 -7.88 -6.25
C LEU A 171 5.24 -8.36 -4.83
N ASP A 172 3.98 -8.37 -4.41
CA ASP A 172 3.62 -8.78 -3.04
C ASP A 172 3.99 -10.24 -2.75
N ASN A 173 3.95 -11.11 -3.76
CA ASN A 173 4.32 -12.53 -3.68
C ASN A 173 5.82 -12.80 -3.85
N TRP A 174 6.67 -11.78 -3.82
CA TRP A 174 8.11 -11.97 -4.00
C TRP A 174 8.74 -12.74 -2.84
N GLU A 175 9.34 -13.88 -3.15
CA GLU A 175 10.15 -14.66 -2.23
C GLU A 175 11.65 -14.46 -2.50
N ALA A 176 12.35 -14.08 -1.45
CA ALA A 176 13.75 -13.67 -1.48
C ALA A 176 14.77 -14.77 -1.82
N ARG A 177 14.51 -16.01 -1.40
CA ARG A 177 15.56 -17.05 -1.29
C ARG A 177 15.39 -18.17 -2.31
N ASN A 178 16.46 -18.50 -3.03
CA ASN A 178 16.57 -19.67 -3.93
C ASN A 178 15.76 -19.58 -5.24
N PHE A 179 15.30 -18.40 -5.62
CA PHE A 179 14.48 -18.17 -6.82
C PHE A 179 15.15 -17.20 -7.81
N GLU A 180 16.45 -16.93 -7.62
CA GLU A 180 17.18 -15.88 -8.32
C GLU A 180 17.15 -16.08 -9.84
N GLN A 181 17.23 -17.33 -10.30
CA GLN A 181 17.18 -17.66 -11.72
C GLN A 181 15.80 -17.41 -12.35
N LEU A 182 14.72 -17.65 -11.61
CA LEU A 182 13.36 -17.43 -12.09
C LEU A 182 13.05 -15.93 -12.14
N TRP A 183 13.50 -15.17 -11.13
CA TRP A 183 13.43 -13.72 -11.12
C TRP A 183 14.26 -13.07 -12.23
N ALA A 184 15.46 -13.58 -12.46
CA ALA A 184 16.31 -13.16 -13.59
C ALA A 184 15.62 -13.38 -14.94
N PHE A 185 14.95 -14.53 -15.09
CA PHE A 185 14.20 -14.85 -16.30
C PHE A 185 13.02 -13.90 -16.51
N ASP A 186 12.21 -13.66 -15.46
CA ASP A 186 11.08 -12.74 -15.52
C ASP A 186 11.54 -11.29 -15.75
N ALA A 187 12.69 -10.89 -15.20
CA ALA A 187 13.30 -9.58 -15.45
C ALA A 187 13.65 -9.35 -16.92
N GLY A 188 14.15 -10.38 -17.62
CA GLY A 188 14.41 -10.31 -19.06
C GLY A 188 13.15 -9.98 -19.89
N GLN A 189 11.96 -10.30 -19.37
CA GLN A 189 10.67 -10.01 -20.00
C GLN A 189 10.10 -8.66 -19.55
N LEU A 190 10.18 -8.37 -18.25
CA LEU A 190 9.60 -7.18 -17.64
C LEU A 190 10.36 -5.91 -18.02
N LEU A 191 11.70 -5.89 -17.94
CA LEU A 191 12.48 -4.67 -18.14
C LEU A 191 12.19 -3.97 -19.49
N PRO A 192 12.11 -4.67 -20.64
CA PRO A 192 11.69 -4.06 -21.90
C PRO A 192 10.28 -3.45 -21.86
N PHE A 193 9.34 -4.12 -21.19
CA PHE A 193 7.97 -3.61 -21.02
C PHE A 193 7.94 -2.34 -20.18
N LEU A 194 8.68 -2.28 -19.06
CA LEU A 194 8.77 -1.07 -18.23
C LEU A 194 9.34 0.10 -19.02
N GLU A 195 10.39 -0.14 -19.79
CA GLU A 195 11.05 0.89 -20.59
C GLU A 195 10.16 1.41 -21.73
N GLN A 196 9.32 0.56 -22.34
CA GLN A 196 8.60 0.92 -23.57
C GLN A 196 7.14 1.32 -23.34
N GLN A 197 6.45 0.74 -22.35
CA GLN A 197 5.00 0.85 -22.26
C GLN A 197 4.48 1.58 -21.03
N LEU A 198 5.21 1.54 -19.91
CA LEU A 198 4.78 2.26 -18.72
C LEU A 198 4.97 3.76 -18.89
N ASP A 199 4.01 4.52 -18.37
CA ASP A 199 4.00 5.97 -18.38
C ASP A 199 4.64 6.53 -17.10
N ALA A 200 5.74 7.27 -17.25
CA ALA A 200 6.47 7.89 -16.14
C ALA A 200 5.73 9.09 -15.50
N SER A 201 4.70 9.61 -16.16
CA SER A 201 3.83 10.64 -15.58
C SER A 201 2.82 10.06 -14.59
N SER A 202 2.56 8.74 -14.66
CA SER A 202 1.71 8.03 -13.71
C SER A 202 2.50 7.68 -12.45
N LEU A 203 2.08 8.21 -11.31
CA LEU A 203 2.69 7.91 -10.01
C LEU A 203 2.68 6.41 -9.71
N ASN A 204 1.60 5.70 -10.04
CA ASN A 204 1.48 4.27 -9.79
C ASN A 204 2.49 3.48 -10.62
N ASN A 205 2.67 3.83 -11.89
CA ASN A 205 3.66 3.19 -12.76
C ASN A 205 5.08 3.47 -12.27
N SER A 206 5.39 4.74 -11.97
CA SER A 206 6.70 5.14 -11.46
C SER A 206 7.04 4.45 -10.14
N GLN A 207 6.06 4.34 -9.24
CA GLN A 207 6.22 3.60 -8.01
C GLN A 207 6.53 2.13 -8.29
N TRP A 208 5.72 1.47 -9.10
CA TRP A 208 5.87 0.05 -9.37
C TRP A 208 7.24 -0.27 -9.94
N VAL A 209 7.71 0.54 -10.91
CA VAL A 209 9.04 0.39 -11.51
C VAL A 209 10.12 0.52 -10.46
N VAL A 210 10.07 1.54 -9.61
CA VAL A 210 11.08 1.72 -8.57
C VAL A 210 11.06 0.58 -7.55
N ASP A 211 9.89 0.18 -7.05
CA ASP A 211 9.78 -0.93 -6.11
C ASP A 211 10.28 -2.26 -6.71
N TYR A 212 10.04 -2.49 -8.00
CA TYR A 212 10.55 -3.66 -8.71
C TYR A 212 12.07 -3.64 -8.85
N LEU A 213 12.65 -2.51 -9.28
CA LEU A 213 14.09 -2.37 -9.44
C LEU A 213 14.82 -2.43 -8.09
N ASP A 214 14.25 -1.85 -7.03
CA ASP A 214 14.80 -1.93 -5.68
C ASP A 214 14.83 -3.38 -5.17
N ARG A 215 13.83 -4.20 -5.51
CA ARG A 215 13.83 -5.63 -5.18
C ARG A 215 14.91 -6.38 -5.95
N LEU A 216 15.03 -6.15 -7.25
CA LEU A 216 16.10 -6.77 -8.04
C LEU A 216 17.48 -6.47 -7.45
N ASP A 217 17.72 -5.22 -7.07
CA ASP A 217 19.00 -4.81 -6.47
C ASP A 217 19.19 -5.38 -5.06
N SER A 218 18.14 -5.35 -4.22
CA SER A 218 18.22 -5.82 -2.83
C SER A 218 18.49 -7.32 -2.71
N PHE A 219 18.03 -8.10 -3.69
CA PHE A 219 18.25 -9.54 -3.76
C PHE A 219 19.38 -9.94 -4.73
N GLU A 220 20.13 -8.95 -5.24
CA GLU A 220 21.26 -9.17 -6.15
C GLU A 220 20.89 -10.04 -7.37
N ILE A 221 19.67 -9.87 -7.88
CA ILE A 221 19.16 -10.68 -8.99
C ILE A 221 19.97 -10.35 -10.25
N PRO A 222 20.58 -11.35 -10.91
CA PRO A 222 21.30 -11.10 -12.15
C PRO A 222 20.29 -10.80 -13.26
N TYR A 223 20.39 -9.63 -13.89
CA TYR A 223 19.60 -9.29 -15.07
C TYR A 223 20.46 -8.62 -16.13
N GLU A 224 20.09 -8.82 -17.39
CA GLU A 224 20.71 -8.14 -18.52
C GLU A 224 20.01 -6.79 -18.75
N GLY A 225 20.79 -5.71 -18.83
CA GLY A 225 20.29 -4.38 -19.18
C GLY A 225 20.81 -3.27 -18.28
N ASP A 226 20.79 -2.04 -18.79
CA ASP A 226 21.16 -0.85 -18.02
C ASP A 226 19.93 -0.21 -17.39
N THR A 227 19.59 -0.64 -16.17
CA THR A 227 18.45 -0.10 -15.42
C THR A 227 18.62 1.36 -15.02
N ARG A 228 19.81 1.96 -15.18
CA ARG A 228 20.00 3.40 -14.87
C ARG A 228 19.11 4.29 -15.74
N LYS A 229 18.88 3.91 -17.00
CA LYS A 229 17.96 4.64 -17.88
C LYS A 229 16.52 4.55 -17.41
N ILE A 230 16.08 3.35 -17.02
CA ILE A 230 14.74 3.10 -16.50
C ILE A 230 14.56 3.88 -15.19
N LYS A 231 15.50 3.77 -14.25
CA LYS A 231 15.49 4.54 -13.00
C LYS A 231 15.41 6.03 -13.26
N ALA A 232 16.27 6.58 -14.12
CA ALA A 232 16.25 8.01 -14.44
C ALA A 232 14.94 8.47 -15.07
N ARG A 233 14.27 7.61 -15.85
CA ARG A 233 12.99 7.93 -16.49
C ARG A 233 11.84 8.00 -15.48
N PHE A 234 11.80 7.07 -14.52
CA PHE A 234 10.70 6.95 -13.55
C PHE A 234 10.99 7.63 -12.20
N ASN A 235 12.22 8.08 -11.97
CA ASN A 235 12.58 8.87 -10.81
C ASN A 235 12.14 10.33 -11.01
N ASN A 236 11.21 10.78 -10.17
CA ASN A 236 10.78 12.16 -10.09
C ASN A 236 10.75 12.60 -8.62
N GLN A 237 10.58 13.89 -8.37
CA GLN A 237 10.63 14.44 -7.01
C GLN A 237 9.63 13.76 -6.05
N VAL A 238 8.43 13.40 -6.51
CA VAL A 238 7.42 12.73 -5.68
C VAL A 238 7.89 11.34 -5.26
N ILE A 239 8.51 10.60 -6.19
CA ILE A 239 9.10 9.29 -5.90
C ILE A 239 10.28 9.39 -4.95
N GLU A 240 11.20 10.35 -5.16
CA GLU A 240 12.33 10.57 -4.23
C GLU A 240 11.86 10.86 -2.82
N ILE A 241 10.86 11.75 -2.67
CA ILE A 241 10.26 12.07 -1.37
C ILE A 241 9.57 10.84 -0.79
N ARG A 242 8.84 10.07 -1.60
CA ARG A 242 8.20 8.85 -1.11
C ARG A 242 9.19 7.84 -0.55
N ILE A 243 10.31 7.61 -1.25
CA ILE A 243 11.39 6.74 -0.76
C ILE A 243 12.02 7.33 0.51
N LEU A 244 12.21 8.65 0.55
CA LEU A 244 12.74 9.34 1.73
C LEU A 244 11.82 9.18 2.95
N LEU A 245 10.49 9.17 2.77
CA LEU A 245 9.52 9.07 3.87
C LEU A 245 9.20 7.62 4.28
N ARG A 246 9.46 6.61 3.45
CA ARG A 246 9.16 5.20 3.77
C ARG A 246 10.06 4.64 4.87
N TRP A 247 9.49 3.86 5.79
CA TRP A 247 10.27 3.10 6.78
C TRP A 247 10.46 1.66 6.33
N ASP A 248 11.64 1.12 6.60
CA ASP A 248 11.99 -0.29 6.47
C ASP A 248 11.64 -0.97 7.80
N GLU A 249 10.55 -1.75 7.78
CA GLU A 249 9.97 -2.34 8.98
C GLU A 249 10.89 -3.40 9.59
N ASP A 250 11.61 -4.17 8.78
CA ASP A 250 12.53 -5.19 9.28
C ASP A 250 13.69 -4.54 10.05
N LYS A 251 14.22 -3.43 9.52
CA LYS A 251 15.28 -2.67 10.21
C LYS A 251 14.75 -1.96 11.45
N TRP A 252 13.55 -1.39 11.39
CA TRP A 252 12.93 -0.74 12.53
C TRP A 252 12.62 -1.74 13.66
N LEU A 253 12.10 -2.92 13.35
CA LEU A 253 11.84 -3.98 14.34
C LEU A 253 13.14 -4.56 14.92
N ALA A 254 14.24 -4.56 14.16
CA ALA A 254 15.53 -5.04 14.63
C ALA A 254 16.22 -4.08 15.60
N ASP A 255 16.15 -2.76 15.36
CA ASP A 255 16.72 -1.70 16.19
C ASP A 255 15.95 -0.39 15.99
N GLU A 256 14.90 -0.20 16.78
CA GLU A 256 13.99 0.94 16.64
C GLU A 256 14.71 2.29 16.80
N GLU A 257 15.49 2.44 17.86
CA GLU A 257 16.14 3.71 18.19
C GLU A 257 17.28 4.01 17.20
N GLY A 258 18.12 3.01 16.91
CA GLY A 258 19.20 3.17 15.93
C GLY A 258 18.66 3.44 14.52
N TYR A 259 17.57 2.79 14.13
CA TYR A 259 16.91 3.06 12.85
C TYR A 259 16.29 4.45 12.80
N ARG A 260 15.59 4.90 13.86
CA ARG A 260 15.04 6.25 13.95
C ARG A 260 16.15 7.31 13.83
N GLN A 261 17.29 7.10 14.48
CA GLN A 261 18.44 8.01 14.38
C GLN A 261 19.01 8.06 12.96
N GLN A 262 19.25 6.90 12.32
CA GLN A 262 19.70 6.84 10.92
C GLN A 262 18.71 7.54 9.99
N LYS A 263 17.41 7.38 10.24
CA LYS A 263 16.34 8.03 9.47
C LYS A 263 16.38 9.54 9.63
N ALA A 264 16.52 10.03 10.87
CA ALA A 264 16.64 11.45 11.16
C ALA A 264 17.88 12.07 10.49
N ASP A 265 19.02 11.39 10.51
CA ASP A 265 20.24 11.86 9.85
C ASP A 265 20.10 11.92 8.33
N LYS A 266 19.44 10.92 7.72
CA LYS A 266 19.14 10.93 6.28
C LYS A 266 18.21 12.09 5.90
N ILE A 267 17.17 12.34 6.71
CA ILE A 267 16.24 13.46 6.52
C ILE A 267 17.01 14.78 6.63
N ARG A 268 17.78 14.99 7.70
CA ARG A 268 18.58 16.20 7.90
C ARG A 268 19.51 16.48 6.72
N ALA A 269 20.20 15.45 6.23
CA ALA A 269 21.08 15.58 5.08
C ALA A 269 20.33 15.96 3.79
N TYR A 270 19.13 15.41 3.58
CA TYR A 270 18.31 15.70 2.40
C TYR A 270 17.78 17.14 2.37
N PHE A 271 17.37 17.68 3.52
CA PHE A 271 16.80 19.02 3.64
C PHE A 271 17.84 20.11 3.90
N GLN A 272 19.13 19.77 3.87
CA GLN A 272 20.20 20.73 4.13
C GLN A 272 20.16 21.90 3.13
N GLY A 273 19.99 23.12 3.65
CA GLY A 273 19.95 24.34 2.84
C GLY A 273 18.64 24.56 2.07
N TYR A 274 17.57 23.83 2.39
CA TYR A 274 16.26 24.06 1.81
C TYR A 274 15.74 25.47 2.13
N THR A 275 15.12 26.08 1.13
CA THR A 275 14.37 27.34 1.27
C THR A 275 12.88 27.07 1.46
N LEU A 276 12.09 28.12 1.73
CA LEU A 276 10.62 28.01 1.78
C LEU A 276 10.06 27.35 0.52
N ALA A 277 10.50 27.80 -0.66
CA ALA A 277 10.02 27.26 -1.93
C ALA A 277 10.34 25.76 -2.12
N ASP A 278 11.43 25.27 -1.52
CA ASP A 278 11.76 23.84 -1.53
C ASP A 278 10.82 23.05 -0.61
N TYR A 279 10.52 23.58 0.57
CA TYR A 279 9.54 22.98 1.48
C TYR A 279 8.11 23.01 0.93
N GLU A 280 7.71 24.06 0.22
CA GLU A 280 6.40 24.11 -0.47
C GLU A 280 6.29 22.97 -1.49
N ARG A 281 7.32 22.77 -2.34
CA ARG A 281 7.38 21.61 -3.26
C ARG A 281 7.39 20.26 -2.55
N PHE A 282 8.03 20.17 -1.40
CA PHE A 282 7.99 18.96 -0.57
C PHE A 282 6.57 18.68 -0.09
N ILE A 283 5.86 19.70 0.41
CA ILE A 283 4.48 19.56 0.89
C ILE A 283 3.53 19.19 -0.27
N ASP A 284 3.70 19.78 -1.45
CA ASP A 284 2.94 19.42 -2.66
C ASP A 284 3.18 17.96 -3.06
N SER A 285 4.41 17.47 -2.95
CA SER A 285 4.73 16.07 -3.20
C SER A 285 4.10 15.16 -2.14
N CYS A 286 4.13 15.56 -0.87
CA CYS A 286 3.46 14.83 0.21
C CYS A 286 1.95 14.77 0.00
N LYS A 287 1.31 15.83 -0.48
CA LYS A 287 -0.11 15.82 -0.84
C LYS A 287 -0.44 14.67 -1.79
N ILE A 288 0.31 14.57 -2.89
CA ILE A 288 0.14 13.50 -3.90
C ILE A 288 0.33 12.10 -3.27
N ILE A 289 1.35 11.94 -2.41
CA ILE A 289 1.63 10.66 -1.74
C ILE A 289 0.50 10.28 -0.78
N PHE A 290 0.00 11.21 0.01
CA PHE A 290 -1.01 10.93 1.03
C PHE A 290 -2.40 10.70 0.41
N GLU A 291 -2.72 11.35 -0.71
CA GLU A 291 -3.93 11.08 -1.51
C GLU A 291 -3.96 9.63 -2.04
N SER A 292 -2.79 9.01 -2.29
CA SER A 292 -2.70 7.61 -2.70
C SER A 292 -2.97 6.61 -1.57
N LYS A 293 -3.23 7.07 -0.34
CA LYS A 293 -3.54 6.25 0.86
C LYS A 293 -2.52 5.11 1.08
N PRO A 294 -1.26 5.43 1.37
CA PRO A 294 -0.23 4.42 1.58
C PRO A 294 -0.62 3.48 2.73
N SER A 295 -0.36 2.17 2.55
CA SER A 295 -0.71 1.13 3.53
C SER A 295 -0.12 1.36 4.93
N LYS A 296 1.05 2.01 5.01
CA LYS A 296 1.74 2.36 6.25
C LYS A 296 1.73 3.86 6.50
N LEU A 297 0.55 4.48 6.48
CA LEU A 297 0.39 5.94 6.66
C LEU A 297 1.15 6.49 7.89
N TRP A 298 1.15 5.75 8.99
CA TRP A 298 1.87 6.13 10.22
C TRP A 298 3.38 6.34 9.99
N ALA A 299 4.02 5.54 9.14
CA ALA A 299 5.46 5.64 8.86
C ALA A 299 5.80 6.91 8.09
N TYR A 300 4.95 7.27 7.12
CA TYR A 300 5.07 8.52 6.38
C TYR A 300 4.88 9.73 7.31
N GLN A 301 3.87 9.68 8.19
CA GLN A 301 3.63 10.72 9.19
C GLN A 301 4.82 10.85 10.17
N ALA A 302 5.40 9.74 10.62
CA ALA A 302 6.58 9.75 11.48
C ALA A 302 7.80 10.39 10.78
N SER A 303 7.99 10.17 9.49
CA SER A 303 9.05 10.88 8.74
C SER A 303 8.76 12.37 8.56
N VAL A 304 7.50 12.77 8.33
CA VAL A 304 7.14 14.20 8.31
C VAL A 304 7.42 14.85 9.67
N GLU A 305 7.13 14.18 10.79
CA GLU A 305 7.49 14.64 12.12
C GLU A 305 8.99 14.93 12.22
N LEU A 306 9.84 13.99 11.77
CA LEU A 306 11.29 14.18 11.77
C LEU A 306 11.75 15.38 10.93
N VAL A 307 11.09 15.63 9.79
CA VAL A 307 11.36 16.82 8.95
C VAL A 307 11.08 18.10 9.73
N PHE A 308 9.92 18.20 10.38
CA PHE A 308 9.56 19.39 11.15
C PHE A 308 10.37 19.52 12.43
N GLU A 309 10.67 18.42 13.13
CA GLU A 309 11.54 18.42 14.31
C GLU A 309 12.93 18.98 13.97
N ASP A 310 13.50 18.57 12.84
CA ASP A 310 14.80 19.06 12.37
C ASP A 310 14.71 20.54 11.96
N LEU A 311 13.65 20.95 11.25
CA LEU A 311 13.46 22.33 10.83
C LEU A 311 13.26 23.30 12.02
N VAL A 312 12.51 22.92 13.05
CA VAL A 312 12.40 23.71 14.31
C VAL A 312 13.78 24.00 14.88
N ASN A 313 14.66 22.98 14.90
CA ASN A 313 15.99 23.11 15.49
C ASN A 313 16.92 24.00 14.67
N GLN A 314 16.69 24.13 13.36
CA GLN A 314 17.56 24.87 12.44
C GLN A 314 17.07 26.30 12.19
N ASP A 315 15.79 26.46 11.89
CA ASP A 315 15.16 27.75 11.57
C ASP A 315 13.65 27.69 11.88
N THR A 316 13.30 28.07 13.10
CA THR A 316 11.90 28.07 13.54
C THR A 316 11.05 29.07 12.74
N LYS A 317 11.62 30.17 12.24
CA LYS A 317 10.86 31.13 11.42
C LYS A 317 10.49 30.54 10.07
N LEU A 318 11.43 29.82 9.45
CA LEU A 318 11.16 29.07 8.23
C LEU A 318 10.07 28.01 8.46
N LEU A 319 10.13 27.27 9.57
CA LEU A 319 9.05 26.33 9.93
C LEU A 319 7.68 27.02 9.97
N LEU A 320 7.56 28.18 10.62
CA LEU A 320 6.28 28.88 10.69
C LEU A 320 5.75 29.25 9.30
N GLN A 321 6.64 29.65 8.38
CA GLN A 321 6.27 29.91 6.98
C GLN A 321 5.79 28.63 6.27
N VAL A 322 6.47 27.50 6.49
CA VAL A 322 6.07 26.19 5.96
C VAL A 322 4.71 25.75 6.51
N LEU A 323 4.45 25.94 7.80
CA LEU A 323 3.15 25.65 8.42
C LEU A 323 2.04 26.54 7.85
N ARG A 324 2.32 27.83 7.62
CA ARG A 324 1.36 28.74 6.94
C ARG A 324 1.01 28.21 5.56
N TYR A 325 1.99 27.76 4.78
CA TYR A 325 1.74 27.14 3.48
C TYR A 325 0.90 25.86 3.62
N LEU A 326 1.30 24.94 4.49
CA LEU A 326 0.58 23.69 4.75
C LEU A 326 -0.90 23.93 5.08
N PHE A 327 -1.20 24.89 5.94
CA PHE A 327 -2.58 25.23 6.31
C PHE A 327 -3.33 25.95 5.17
N SER A 328 -2.65 26.77 4.37
CA SER A 328 -3.28 27.46 3.23
C SER A 328 -3.82 26.51 2.16
N ILE A 329 -3.29 25.29 2.08
CA ILE A 329 -3.73 24.24 1.16
C ILE A 329 -4.56 23.13 1.86
N ASP A 330 -5.20 23.45 2.99
CA ASP A 330 -6.09 22.55 3.76
C ASP A 330 -5.39 21.36 4.46
N ASN A 331 -4.10 21.47 4.80
CA ASN A 331 -3.33 20.44 5.50
C ASN A 331 -3.53 19.02 4.89
N PRO A 332 -3.17 18.82 3.61
CA PRO A 332 -3.53 17.61 2.85
C PRO A 332 -2.93 16.32 3.41
N ILE A 333 -1.85 16.43 4.18
CA ILE A 333 -1.18 15.30 4.85
C ILE A 333 -1.84 14.94 6.19
N ARG A 334 -2.86 15.69 6.63
CA ARG A 334 -3.59 15.52 7.89
C ARG A 334 -2.64 15.38 9.08
N TYR A 335 -1.65 16.26 9.14
CA TYR A 335 -0.63 16.24 10.17
C TYR A 335 -1.00 17.18 11.32
N ALA A 336 -0.82 16.71 12.55
CA ALA A 336 -0.88 17.49 13.78
C ALA A 336 -0.09 16.76 14.87
N SER A 337 0.82 17.45 15.56
CA SER A 337 1.67 16.87 16.59
C SER A 337 1.78 17.78 17.81
N GLN A 338 1.39 17.22 18.96
CA GLN A 338 1.56 17.86 20.25
C GLN A 338 3.05 18.02 20.61
N ALA A 339 3.91 17.08 20.19
CA ALA A 339 5.35 17.13 20.43
C ALA A 339 5.97 18.30 19.66
N LEU A 340 5.62 18.47 18.38
CA LEU A 340 6.06 19.62 17.58
C LEU A 340 5.61 20.95 18.19
N VAL A 341 4.33 21.04 18.60
CA VAL A 341 3.78 22.23 19.26
C VAL A 341 4.56 22.57 20.54
N SER A 342 4.80 21.57 21.40
CA SER A 342 5.60 21.76 22.61
C SER A 342 7.00 22.27 22.29
N LYS A 343 7.61 21.75 21.22
CA LYS A 343 8.95 22.12 20.80
C LYS A 343 9.00 23.57 20.30
N ILE A 344 8.05 23.99 19.45
CA ILE A 344 7.94 25.37 18.96
C ILE A 344 7.82 26.36 20.14
N LEU A 345 6.94 26.07 21.09
CA LEU A 345 6.71 26.93 22.27
C LEU A 345 7.90 26.97 23.24
N SER A 346 8.82 26.00 23.15
CA SER A 346 10.05 26.00 23.95
C SER A 346 11.18 26.85 23.35
N VAL A 347 11.07 27.24 22.07
CA VAL A 347 12.06 28.08 21.39
C VAL A 347 11.84 29.54 21.76
N THR A 348 12.91 30.23 22.22
CA THR A 348 12.83 31.62 22.70
C THR A 348 12.69 32.66 21.60
N GLU A 349 12.96 32.29 20.34
CA GLU A 349 13.01 33.18 19.18
C GLU A 349 11.62 33.52 18.63
N ILE A 350 10.59 32.77 19.02
CA ILE A 350 9.20 32.89 18.57
C ILE A 350 8.31 33.12 19.78
N SER A 351 7.42 34.11 19.70
CA SER A 351 6.41 34.30 20.74
C SER A 351 5.23 33.34 20.55
N SER A 352 4.56 32.95 21.64
CA SER A 352 3.34 32.14 21.53
C SER A 352 2.26 32.83 20.70
N GLU A 353 2.21 34.16 20.69
CA GLU A 353 1.28 34.94 19.84
C GLU A 353 1.61 34.76 18.36
N GLU A 354 2.89 34.85 17.98
CA GLU A 354 3.32 34.65 16.60
C GLU A 354 2.98 33.26 16.10
N PHE A 355 3.21 32.22 16.91
CA PHE A 355 2.80 30.86 16.57
C PHE A 355 1.28 30.72 16.52
N TYR A 356 0.55 31.34 17.46
CA TYR A 356 -0.90 31.33 17.47
C TYR A 356 -1.48 31.90 16.17
N GLN A 357 -0.91 33.00 15.65
CA GLN A 357 -1.30 33.61 14.37
C GLN A 357 -1.07 32.70 13.15
N VAL A 358 -0.25 31.64 13.25
CA VAL A 358 -0.09 30.62 12.21
C VAL A 358 -1.29 29.66 12.24
N ILE A 359 -1.70 29.20 13.42
CA ILE A 359 -2.75 28.18 13.61
C ILE A 359 -4.17 28.76 13.75
N ALA A 360 -4.30 30.06 13.99
CA ALA A 360 -5.59 30.72 14.20
C ALA A 360 -6.60 30.58 13.03
N PRO A 361 -6.20 30.67 11.74
CA PRO A 361 -7.13 30.65 10.61
C PRO A 361 -8.07 29.43 10.63
N THR A 362 -9.36 29.63 10.37
CA THR A 362 -10.43 28.64 10.64
C THR A 362 -10.66 27.60 9.54
N HIS A 363 -9.85 27.59 8.48
CA HIS A 363 -10.13 26.83 7.26
C HIS A 363 -8.95 25.93 6.90
N TYR A 364 -8.76 24.85 7.66
CA TYR A 364 -7.92 23.73 7.26
C TYR A 364 -8.21 22.43 8.05
N ALA A 365 -7.88 21.28 7.49
CA ALA A 365 -8.03 19.99 8.15
C ALA A 365 -7.22 19.92 9.46
N LEU A 366 -7.87 19.42 10.52
CA LEU A 366 -7.31 19.33 11.88
C LEU A 366 -7.07 20.69 12.58
N HIS A 367 -7.72 21.78 12.14
CA HIS A 367 -7.64 23.09 12.79
C HIS A 367 -7.88 23.03 14.31
N SER A 368 -9.01 22.45 14.74
CA SER A 368 -9.33 22.35 16.16
C SER A 368 -8.29 21.55 16.94
N ARG A 369 -7.66 20.56 16.30
CA ARG A 369 -6.61 19.75 16.92
C ARG A 369 -5.33 20.55 17.16
N TRP A 370 -4.89 21.34 16.18
CA TRP A 370 -3.74 22.24 16.34
C TRP A 370 -3.97 23.28 17.45
N LYS A 371 -5.16 23.88 17.51
CA LYS A 371 -5.51 24.80 18.60
C LYS A 371 -5.49 24.11 19.97
N LEU A 372 -6.10 22.93 20.09
CA LEU A 372 -6.09 22.18 21.36
C LEU A 372 -4.68 21.81 21.81
N ASP A 373 -3.83 21.36 20.88
CA ASP A 373 -2.44 21.03 21.20
C ASP A 373 -1.67 22.28 21.64
N PHE A 374 -1.90 23.43 20.99
CA PHE A 374 -1.33 24.72 21.43
C PHE A 374 -1.73 25.07 22.86
N PHE A 375 -3.04 25.07 23.17
CA PHE A 375 -3.52 25.41 24.51
C PHE A 375 -3.03 24.44 25.58
N ALA A 376 -2.90 23.15 25.24
CA ALA A 376 -2.35 22.15 26.14
C ALA A 376 -0.86 22.40 26.48
N GLN A 377 -0.10 22.95 25.54
CA GLN A 377 1.34 23.19 25.69
C GLN A 377 1.71 24.64 26.05
N LEU A 378 0.76 25.59 26.01
CA LEU A 378 0.99 26.99 26.34
C LEU A 378 1.52 27.15 27.78
N PRO A 379 2.68 27.78 28.01
CA PRO A 379 3.21 28.01 29.36
C PRO A 379 2.22 28.79 30.23
N GLU A 380 2.12 28.42 31.52
CA GLU A 380 1.09 28.99 32.42
C GLU A 380 1.20 30.50 32.56
N GLU A 381 2.42 31.02 32.51
CA GLU A 381 2.72 32.45 32.63
C GLU A 381 2.24 33.26 31.42
N GLN A 382 1.96 32.60 30.29
CA GLN A 382 1.50 33.24 29.05
C GLN A 382 -0.02 33.14 28.86
N ILE A 383 -0.72 32.46 29.76
CA ILE A 383 -2.18 32.31 29.69
C ILE A 383 -2.82 33.65 30.09
N ASN A 384 -3.72 34.14 29.23
CA ASN A 384 -4.46 35.39 29.42
C ASN A 384 -5.91 35.23 28.94
N ASP A 385 -6.73 36.25 29.15
CA ASP A 385 -8.16 36.22 28.82
C ASP A 385 -8.41 35.91 27.33
N PHE A 386 -7.58 36.44 26.43
CA PHE A 386 -7.67 36.16 24.99
C PHE A 386 -7.55 34.65 24.69
N TYR A 387 -6.53 33.98 25.23
CA TYR A 387 -6.35 32.55 24.99
C TYR A 387 -7.46 31.70 25.63
N VAL A 388 -8.02 32.14 26.76
CA VAL A 388 -9.15 31.44 27.37
C VAL A 388 -10.42 31.58 26.54
N GLU A 389 -10.71 32.78 26.03
CA GLU A 389 -11.84 33.01 25.13
C GLU A 389 -11.71 32.20 23.83
N GLU A 390 -10.51 32.17 23.23
CA GLU A 390 -10.26 31.38 22.03
C GLU A 390 -10.37 29.86 22.27
N LEU A 391 -9.94 29.38 23.44
CA LEU A 391 -10.13 27.98 23.84
C LEU A 391 -11.62 27.65 23.95
N LEU A 392 -12.40 28.50 24.61
CA LEU A 392 -13.86 28.34 24.76
C LEU A 392 -14.59 28.36 23.43
N ASN A 393 -14.20 29.28 22.53
CA ASN A 393 -14.74 29.36 21.17
C ASN A 393 -14.42 28.09 20.38
N ASN A 394 -13.19 27.58 20.48
CA ASN A 394 -12.80 26.34 19.83
C ASN A 394 -13.64 25.15 20.33
N TYR A 395 -13.89 25.04 21.64
CA TYR A 395 -14.76 24.00 22.20
C TYR A 395 -16.21 24.08 21.74
N ALA A 396 -16.77 25.29 21.67
CA ALA A 396 -18.15 25.52 21.24
C ALA A 396 -18.40 25.09 19.78
N HIS A 397 -17.33 24.87 19.00
CA HIS A 397 -17.38 24.51 17.58
C HIS A 397 -16.72 23.16 17.26
N LEU A 398 -16.32 22.40 18.29
CA LEU A 398 -15.80 21.04 18.10
C LEU A 398 -16.89 20.09 17.60
N GLU A 399 -16.55 19.25 16.64
CA GLU A 399 -17.40 18.14 16.22
C GLU A 399 -17.53 17.10 17.34
N ALA A 400 -18.74 16.54 17.52
CA ALA A 400 -19.15 15.67 18.63
C ALA A 400 -18.16 14.54 19.00
N HIS A 401 -17.40 14.01 18.05
CA HIS A 401 -16.47 12.89 18.25
C HIS A 401 -15.09 13.31 18.81
N LEU A 402 -14.74 14.59 18.80
CA LEU A 402 -13.49 15.12 19.37
C LEU A 402 -13.62 15.50 20.86
N HIS A 403 -14.83 15.48 21.42
CA HIS A 403 -15.11 15.94 22.79
C HIS A 403 -14.61 15.01 23.90
N LEU A 404 -14.36 13.72 23.64
CA LEU A 404 -14.27 12.73 24.71
C LEU A 404 -12.86 12.41 25.25
N GLY A 405 -11.78 13.03 24.75
CA GLY A 405 -10.42 12.56 25.04
C GLY A 405 -9.35 13.57 25.41
N ARG A 406 -9.64 14.88 25.55
CA ARG A 406 -8.61 15.91 25.83
C ARG A 406 -9.04 16.98 26.82
N PHE A 407 -9.74 16.61 27.89
CA PHE A 407 -9.99 17.52 29.02
C PHE A 407 -8.92 17.40 30.12
N ASP A 408 -8.10 16.34 30.11
CA ASP A 408 -7.12 16.05 31.16
C ASP A 408 -6.09 17.18 31.36
N PHE A 409 -5.76 17.94 30.30
CA PHE A 409 -4.84 19.08 30.44
C PHE A 409 -5.49 20.29 31.11
N LEU A 410 -6.83 20.39 31.13
CA LEU A 410 -7.52 21.43 31.88
C LEU A 410 -7.32 21.21 33.38
N GLU A 411 -7.31 19.95 33.84
CA GLU A 411 -7.09 19.61 35.26
C GLU A 411 -5.70 20.01 35.76
N THR A 412 -4.71 20.10 34.88
CA THR A 412 -3.33 20.46 35.23
C THR A 412 -3.05 21.96 35.17
N LYS A 413 -3.89 22.76 34.49
CA LYS A 413 -3.69 24.21 34.32
C LYS A 413 -4.61 25.02 35.25
N ALA A 414 -4.16 25.26 36.47
CA ALA A 414 -4.93 25.91 37.54
C ALA A 414 -5.51 27.28 37.14
N LEU A 415 -4.81 28.06 36.29
CA LEU A 415 -5.29 29.36 35.80
C LEU A 415 -6.48 29.21 34.84
N ILE A 416 -6.43 28.21 33.94
CA ILE A 416 -7.53 27.90 33.02
C ILE A 416 -8.74 27.42 33.83
N ILE A 417 -8.55 26.55 34.83
CA ILE A 417 -9.64 26.13 35.73
C ILE A 417 -10.24 27.32 36.48
N ARG A 418 -9.43 28.31 36.89
CA ARG A 418 -9.93 29.48 37.62
C ARG A 418 -10.84 30.35 36.75
N VAL A 419 -10.44 30.60 35.50
CA VAL A 419 -11.23 31.38 34.54
C VAL A 419 -12.42 30.57 34.00
N LEU A 420 -12.20 29.28 33.70
CA LEU A 420 -13.27 28.36 33.32
C LEU A 420 -14.24 28.09 34.46
N GLY A 421 -13.85 28.10 35.73
CA GLY A 421 -14.74 27.89 36.88
C GLY A 421 -15.81 28.99 37.00
N LEU A 422 -15.51 30.19 36.52
CA LEU A 422 -16.49 31.28 36.34
C LEU A 422 -17.40 31.05 35.12
N ASN A 423 -16.90 30.37 34.08
CA ASN A 423 -17.60 30.11 32.82
C ASN A 423 -18.17 28.68 32.66
N PHE A 424 -17.92 27.74 33.58
CA PHE A 424 -18.31 26.33 33.48
C PHE A 424 -19.83 26.19 33.63
N TRP A 425 -20.43 27.08 34.43
CA TRP A 425 -21.88 27.26 34.48
C TRP A 425 -22.46 27.67 33.12
N TYR A 426 -21.73 28.51 32.37
CA TYR A 426 -22.12 29.00 31.05
C TYR A 426 -21.87 27.94 29.93
N LEU A 427 -20.76 27.20 30.04
CA LEU A 427 -20.39 26.12 29.11
C LEU A 427 -21.29 24.89 29.29
N GLY A 428 -21.62 24.54 30.53
CA GLY A 428 -22.59 23.48 30.84
C GLY A 428 -23.97 23.78 30.28
N MET A 429 -24.41 25.04 30.28
CA MET A 429 -25.69 25.43 29.65
C MET A 429 -25.66 25.42 28.12
N LYS A 430 -24.50 25.63 27.48
CA LYS A 430 -24.34 25.61 26.01
C LYS A 430 -24.08 24.21 25.42
N ILE A 431 -23.58 23.26 26.22
CA ILE A 431 -23.36 21.87 25.80
C ILE A 431 -24.63 21.02 25.99
N LEU A 432 -25.53 21.44 26.89
CA LEU A 432 -26.82 20.77 27.18
C LEU A 432 -28.01 21.29 26.34
N TYR A 433 -27.81 22.26 25.45
CA TYR A 433 -28.77 22.80 24.50
C TYR A 433 -28.14 22.83 23.11
#